data_AF-A0A934H1Z2-F1
#
_entry.id   AF-A0A934H1Z2-F1
#
_cell.length_a   1.000
_cell.length_b   1.000
_cell.length_c   1.000
_cell.angle_alpha   90.00
_cell.angle_beta   90.00
_cell.angle_gamma   90.00
#
_symmetry.space_group_name_H-M   'P 1'
#
loop_
_entity.id
_entity.type
_entity.pdbx_description
1 polymer ?
#
loop_
_entity_poly.entity_id
_entity_poly.type
_entity_poly.pdbx_seq_one_letter_code
_entity_poly.pdbx_strand_id
1 'polypeptide(L)'
;MTEEITEQVKVKQPPVLFDKTQAIIAKISAQLGGPLISYWNNPMGSVCQNDVVALYEALETMGRAEKIYLFIKSGGGNGQSSLRLVNLLRKYCDHLVALVPLECASAATMIVLGANEIMMGPMAYLTAVDTSLTHSLSPIDRDNDRVSVSLDELTRVIRLWEKQEDQDKENPYQSLFQHVHPLVIGAVDRAESLSIMLCKELLAYHIADEKVADQIAETLNSKYPSHTYPILMEEARRIGLKADPMPAAVNTLLLELNELYSEMGQRATTDFDQIHSHSNEILNIWEAAGIQVYYKQDKDWFYRMEERRWITLNDNSAWRRLEQVDGKTEESILHIA
;
A
#
# COMPACT_ATOMS: atom_id res chain seq x y z
N MET A 1 -10.56 3.37 -55.14
CA MET A 1 -11.03 2.86 -53.84
C MET A 1 -9.87 2.10 -53.24
N THR A 2 -9.05 2.78 -52.46
CA THR A 2 -8.01 2.14 -51.64
C THR A 2 -8.71 1.65 -50.38
N GLU A 3 -8.84 0.33 -50.25
CA GLU A 3 -9.20 -0.30 -48.98
C GLU A 3 -8.05 -0.01 -48.01
N GLU A 4 -8.24 0.95 -47.11
CA GLU A 4 -7.40 1.07 -45.92
C GLU A 4 -7.67 -0.17 -45.07
N ILE A 5 -6.75 -1.14 -45.16
CA ILE A 5 -6.65 -2.23 -44.20
C ILE A 5 -6.32 -1.55 -42.87
N THR A 6 -7.33 -1.28 -42.07
CA THR A 6 -7.16 -0.84 -40.69
C THR A 6 -6.59 -2.02 -39.94
N GLU A 7 -5.27 -2.02 -39.76
CA GLU A 7 -4.57 -3.02 -38.95
C GLU A 7 -5.19 -2.98 -37.55
N GLN A 8 -5.89 -4.05 -37.15
CA GLN A 8 -6.50 -4.12 -35.83
C GLN A 8 -5.38 -4.11 -34.79
N VAL A 9 -5.23 -2.97 -34.09
CA VAL A 9 -4.22 -2.81 -33.05
C VAL A 9 -4.49 -3.81 -31.93
N LYS A 10 -3.57 -4.75 -31.71
CA LYS A 10 -3.69 -5.74 -30.64
C LYS A 10 -3.52 -5.07 -29.28
N VAL A 11 -4.45 -5.34 -28.37
CA VAL A 11 -4.36 -4.87 -26.98
C VAL A 11 -3.12 -5.45 -26.30
N LYS A 12 -2.28 -4.58 -25.73
CA LYS A 12 -1.11 -4.95 -24.95
C LYS A 12 -1.55 -5.42 -23.57
N GLN A 13 -0.88 -6.43 -23.05
CA GLN A 13 -1.17 -7.07 -21.78
C GLN A 13 0.16 -7.34 -21.09
N PRO A 14 0.32 -7.02 -19.80
CA PRO A 14 1.49 -7.47 -19.06
C PRO A 14 1.47 -9.00 -18.95
N PRO A 15 2.64 -9.65 -18.83
CA PRO A 15 2.70 -11.09 -18.66
C PRO A 15 2.18 -11.49 -17.27
N VAL A 16 1.74 -12.74 -17.13
CA VAL A 16 1.47 -13.36 -15.84
C VAL A 16 2.49 -14.48 -15.65
N LEU A 17 3.35 -14.35 -14.63
CA LEU A 17 4.56 -15.15 -14.48
C LEU A 17 4.48 -16.18 -13.34
N PHE A 18 3.30 -16.75 -13.12
CA PHE A 18 2.97 -17.60 -11.96
C PHE A 18 3.98 -18.73 -11.71
N ASP A 19 4.33 -19.53 -12.73
CA ASP A 19 5.28 -20.64 -12.52
C ASP A 19 6.67 -20.16 -12.07
N LYS A 20 7.10 -18.98 -12.55
CA LYS A 20 8.38 -18.38 -12.15
C LYS A 20 8.31 -17.86 -10.72
N THR A 21 7.24 -17.15 -10.35
CA THR A 21 7.06 -16.62 -8.99
C THR A 21 6.94 -17.75 -7.97
N GLN A 22 6.19 -18.81 -8.27
CA GLN A 22 6.07 -20.02 -7.45
C GLN A 22 7.42 -20.71 -7.22
N ALA A 23 8.26 -20.81 -8.25
CA ALA A 23 9.60 -21.39 -8.11
C ALA A 23 10.50 -20.57 -7.16
N ILE A 24 10.36 -19.24 -7.14
CA ILE A 24 11.11 -18.37 -6.22
C ILE A 24 10.54 -18.43 -4.80
N ILE A 25 9.21 -18.40 -4.65
CA ILE A 25 8.52 -18.55 -3.35
C ILE A 25 8.92 -19.86 -2.66
N ALA A 26 9.02 -20.96 -3.40
CA ALA A 26 9.47 -22.25 -2.88
C ALA A 26 10.92 -22.19 -2.35
N LYS A 27 11.84 -21.53 -3.08
CA LYS A 27 13.23 -21.34 -2.63
C LYS A 27 13.32 -20.48 -1.37
N ILE A 28 12.56 -19.39 -1.31
CA ILE A 28 12.54 -18.50 -0.15
C ILE A 28 11.99 -19.24 1.07
N SER A 29 10.85 -19.93 0.93
CA SER A 29 10.23 -20.69 2.01
C SER A 29 11.17 -21.77 2.55
N ALA A 30 11.92 -22.45 1.67
CA ALA A 30 12.94 -23.42 2.06
C ALA A 30 14.12 -22.80 2.84
N GLN A 31 14.57 -21.59 2.46
CA GLN A 31 15.62 -20.88 3.20
C GLN A 31 15.15 -20.36 4.57
N LEU A 32 13.89 -19.92 4.65
CA LEU A 32 13.31 -19.37 5.88
C LEU A 32 12.82 -20.47 6.85
N GLY A 33 12.54 -21.67 6.34
CA GLY A 33 11.99 -22.76 7.15
C GLY A 33 10.53 -22.56 7.52
N GLY A 34 9.77 -21.83 6.70
CA GLY A 34 8.34 -21.56 6.93
C GLY A 34 7.66 -20.99 5.69
N PRO A 35 6.32 -20.95 5.67
CA PRO A 35 5.57 -20.45 4.53
C PRO A 35 5.80 -18.94 4.32
N LEU A 36 5.96 -18.58 3.05
CA LEU A 36 5.98 -17.20 2.59
C LEU A 36 4.62 -16.81 2.02
N ILE A 37 4.12 -15.65 2.44
CA ILE A 37 3.07 -14.90 1.76
C ILE A 37 3.66 -13.60 1.23
N SER A 38 3.36 -13.27 -0.01
CA SER A 38 3.84 -12.08 -0.70
C SER A 38 2.70 -11.10 -0.90
N TYR A 39 2.94 -9.84 -0.56
CA TYR A 39 2.08 -8.71 -0.87
C TYR A 39 2.86 -7.63 -1.62
N TRP A 40 2.42 -7.35 -2.83
CA TRP A 40 3.08 -6.39 -3.69
C TRP A 40 2.08 -5.41 -4.30
N ASN A 41 2.43 -4.12 -4.27
CA ASN A 41 1.72 -3.10 -5.03
C ASN A 41 2.63 -2.48 -6.08
N ASN A 42 2.06 -2.32 -7.27
CA ASN A 42 2.53 -1.36 -8.27
C ASN A 42 2.49 0.06 -7.65
N PRO A 43 3.35 1.00 -8.07
CA PRO A 43 3.20 2.43 -7.76
C PRO A 43 1.78 3.03 -7.87
N MET A 44 0.94 2.53 -8.77
CA MET A 44 -0.47 2.93 -8.94
C MET A 44 -1.46 2.08 -8.15
N GLY A 45 -1.00 0.99 -7.52
CA GLY A 45 -1.77 0.16 -6.61
C GLY A 45 -1.83 0.77 -5.21
N SER A 46 -2.67 0.20 -4.35
CA SER A 46 -2.80 0.68 -2.96
C SER A 46 -3.34 -0.41 -2.03
N VAL A 47 -3.00 -0.29 -0.74
CA VAL A 47 -3.66 -1.06 0.32
C VAL A 47 -5.14 -0.68 0.38
N CYS A 48 -6.02 -1.61 0.08
CA CYS A 48 -7.45 -1.40 -0.06
C CYS A 48 -8.26 -2.45 0.71
N GLN A 49 -9.57 -2.21 0.87
CA GLN A 49 -10.42 -3.11 1.67
C GLN A 49 -10.59 -4.49 1.02
N ASN A 50 -10.47 -4.56 -0.31
CA ASN A 50 -10.64 -5.78 -1.09
C ASN A 50 -9.43 -6.71 -0.96
N ASP A 51 -8.26 -6.19 -0.58
CA ASP A 51 -7.07 -7.00 -0.27
C ASP A 51 -7.36 -8.03 0.83
N VAL A 52 -8.31 -7.77 1.75
CA VAL A 52 -8.63 -8.69 2.84
C VAL A 52 -9.20 -10.01 2.31
N VAL A 53 -10.01 -9.95 1.25
CA VAL A 53 -10.59 -11.14 0.61
C VAL A 53 -9.54 -11.87 -0.23
N ALA A 54 -8.70 -11.12 -0.95
CA ALA A 54 -7.59 -11.71 -1.70
C ALA A 54 -6.57 -12.42 -0.80
N LEU A 55 -6.24 -11.81 0.34
CA LEU A 55 -5.42 -12.42 1.39
C LEU A 55 -6.09 -13.67 1.97
N TYR A 56 -7.41 -13.64 2.22
CA TYR A 56 -8.13 -14.79 2.75
C TYR A 56 -7.99 -16.02 1.84
N GLU A 57 -8.18 -15.85 0.53
CA GLU A 57 -7.97 -16.94 -0.44
C GLU A 57 -6.54 -17.51 -0.36
N ALA A 58 -5.52 -16.63 -0.32
CA ALA A 58 -4.14 -17.07 -0.21
C ALA A 58 -3.85 -17.83 1.09
N LEU A 59 -4.43 -17.39 2.20
CA LEU A 59 -4.29 -18.03 3.51
C LEU A 59 -5.05 -19.36 3.61
N GLU A 60 -6.21 -19.47 2.98
CA GLU A 60 -6.96 -20.74 2.94
C GLU A 60 -6.21 -21.83 2.17
N THR A 61 -5.57 -21.48 1.05
CA THR A 61 -4.72 -22.42 0.31
C THR A 61 -3.46 -22.80 1.10
N MET A 62 -2.80 -21.82 1.72
CA MET A 62 -1.56 -22.02 2.46
C MET A 62 -1.77 -22.78 3.79
N GLY A 63 -2.92 -22.54 4.44
CA GLY A 63 -3.24 -23.06 5.77
C GLY A 63 -2.58 -22.29 6.93
N ARG A 64 -2.94 -22.67 8.15
CA ARG A 64 -2.37 -22.12 9.38
C ARG A 64 -0.96 -22.67 9.62
N ALA A 65 -0.04 -21.82 10.04
CA ALA A 65 1.32 -22.19 10.44
C ALA A 65 1.71 -21.52 11.76
N GLU A 66 2.67 -22.07 12.51
CA GLU A 66 3.18 -21.41 13.72
C GLU A 66 3.81 -20.05 13.39
N LYS A 67 4.60 -20.01 12.30
CA LYS A 67 5.30 -18.83 11.82
C LYS A 67 5.01 -18.58 10.34
N ILE A 68 4.61 -17.37 10.00
CA ILE A 68 4.44 -16.91 8.61
C ILE A 68 5.45 -15.79 8.33
N TYR A 69 6.04 -15.83 7.14
CA TYR A 69 6.86 -14.76 6.60
C TYR A 69 6.05 -13.96 5.58
N LEU A 70 5.97 -12.64 5.76
CA LEU A 70 5.26 -11.73 4.87
C LEU A 70 6.28 -10.90 4.07
N PHE A 71 6.48 -11.20 2.79
CA PHE A 71 7.11 -10.24 1.89
C PHE A 71 6.13 -9.10 1.62
N ILE A 72 6.56 -7.86 1.87
CA ILE A 72 5.73 -6.68 1.60
C ILE A 72 6.52 -5.59 0.87
N LYS A 73 5.90 -5.04 -0.18
CA LYS A 73 6.35 -3.87 -0.92
C LYS A 73 5.11 -3.06 -1.31
N SER A 74 4.94 -1.86 -0.78
CA SER A 74 3.76 -1.05 -1.06
C SER A 74 3.97 0.44 -0.78
N GLY A 75 3.34 1.28 -1.61
CA GLY A 75 3.26 2.74 -1.45
C GLY A 75 2.23 3.22 -0.43
N GLY A 76 1.52 2.31 0.24
CA GLY A 76 0.50 2.63 1.24
C GLY A 76 -0.92 2.60 0.71
N GLY A 77 -1.84 3.30 1.37
CA GLY A 77 -3.27 3.22 1.09
C GLY A 77 -4.10 3.42 2.36
N ASN A 78 -5.10 2.57 2.55
CA ASN A 78 -6.03 2.67 3.67
C ASN A 78 -5.49 1.96 4.94
N GLY A 79 -5.25 2.71 6.01
CA GLY A 79 -4.77 2.15 7.28
C GLY A 79 -5.73 1.18 7.98
N GLN A 80 -7.05 1.35 7.82
CA GLN A 80 -8.02 0.41 8.41
C GLN A 80 -7.96 -0.96 7.72
N SER A 81 -7.66 -0.99 6.42
CA SER A 81 -7.36 -2.23 5.72
C SER A 81 -6.15 -2.92 6.33
N SER A 82 -5.10 -2.19 6.70
CA SER A 82 -3.92 -2.76 7.36
C SER A 82 -4.27 -3.49 8.65
N LEU A 83 -5.13 -2.91 9.50
CA LEU A 83 -5.64 -3.57 10.70
C LEU A 83 -6.38 -4.87 10.37
N ARG A 84 -7.25 -4.85 9.36
CA ARG A 84 -8.00 -6.05 8.94
C ARG A 84 -7.07 -7.14 8.38
N LEU A 85 -6.07 -6.76 7.58
CA LEU A 85 -5.08 -7.67 7.03
C LEU A 85 -4.26 -8.35 8.13
N VAL A 86 -3.73 -7.58 9.08
CA VAL A 86 -2.95 -8.12 10.20
C VAL A 86 -3.81 -8.98 11.12
N ASN A 87 -5.02 -8.54 11.46
CA ASN A 87 -5.95 -9.35 12.25
C ASN A 87 -6.26 -10.69 11.56
N LEU A 88 -6.38 -10.70 10.23
CA LEU A 88 -6.55 -11.93 9.48
C LEU A 88 -5.29 -12.80 9.53
N LEU A 89 -4.10 -12.26 9.24
CA LEU A 89 -2.82 -12.97 9.34
C LEU A 89 -2.63 -13.62 10.71
N ARG A 90 -3.01 -12.92 11.79
CA ARG A 90 -2.93 -13.40 13.19
C ARG A 90 -3.85 -14.58 13.50
N LYS A 91 -4.87 -14.83 12.67
CA LYS A 91 -5.68 -16.06 12.77
C LYS A 91 -4.98 -17.27 12.16
N TYR A 92 -4.03 -17.05 11.25
CA TYR A 92 -3.29 -18.08 10.52
C TYR A 92 -1.84 -18.24 11.00
N CYS A 93 -1.36 -17.39 11.90
CA CYS A 93 -0.08 -17.58 12.59
C CYS A 93 -0.01 -17.03 13.99
N ASP A 94 0.89 -17.60 14.78
CA ASP A 94 1.25 -17.10 16.11
C ASP A 94 2.40 -16.08 16.01
N HIS A 95 3.34 -16.33 15.10
CA HIS A 95 4.49 -15.45 14.86
C HIS A 95 4.52 -14.95 13.41
N LEU A 96 4.45 -13.63 13.22
CA LEU A 96 4.51 -12.98 11.92
C LEU A 96 5.86 -12.27 11.76
N VAL A 97 6.58 -12.56 10.68
CA VAL A 97 7.84 -11.89 10.32
C VAL A 97 7.65 -11.11 9.03
N ALA A 98 7.76 -9.79 9.07
CA ALA A 98 7.74 -8.95 7.89
C ALA A 98 9.11 -8.95 7.21
N LEU A 99 9.15 -9.23 5.91
CA LEU A 99 10.32 -9.15 5.05
C LEU A 99 10.18 -7.91 4.18
N VAL A 100 11.02 -6.90 4.43
CA VAL A 100 10.97 -5.61 3.76
C VAL A 100 12.28 -5.42 3.00
N PRO A 101 12.38 -5.81 1.70
CA PRO A 101 13.58 -5.59 0.90
C PRO A 101 13.64 -4.17 0.30
N LEU A 102 12.47 -3.50 0.18
CA LEU A 102 12.26 -2.24 -0.55
C LEU A 102 11.34 -1.31 0.27
N GLU A 103 10.46 -0.55 -0.38
CA GLU A 103 9.60 0.42 0.27
C GLU A 103 8.38 -0.18 0.97
N CYS A 104 8.09 0.33 2.17
CA CYS A 104 6.81 0.15 2.86
C CYS A 104 6.36 1.51 3.38
N ALA A 105 5.44 2.15 2.67
CA ALA A 105 4.96 3.47 3.04
C ALA A 105 3.59 3.44 3.71
N SER A 106 3.38 4.33 4.68
CA SER A 106 2.08 4.66 5.29
C SER A 106 1.31 3.40 5.76
N ALA A 107 0.19 3.05 5.12
CA ALA A 107 -0.59 1.86 5.44
C ALA A 107 0.25 0.55 5.39
N ALA A 108 1.27 0.46 4.54
CA ALA A 108 2.18 -0.68 4.51
C ALA A 108 3.08 -0.72 5.75
N THR A 109 3.57 0.44 6.23
CA THR A 109 4.22 0.55 7.54
C THR A 109 3.31 -0.01 8.62
N MET A 110 2.03 0.36 8.63
CA MET A 110 1.06 -0.17 9.62
C MET A 110 0.97 -1.70 9.58
N ILE A 111 0.91 -2.33 8.40
CA ILE A 111 0.93 -3.80 8.29
C ILE A 111 2.18 -4.39 8.97
N VAL A 112 3.35 -3.77 8.71
CA VAL A 112 4.63 -4.19 9.29
C VAL A 112 4.69 -3.97 10.81
N LEU A 113 4.04 -2.94 11.35
CA LEU A 113 3.91 -2.75 12.81
C LEU A 113 3.15 -3.91 13.48
N GLY A 114 2.29 -4.59 12.72
CA GLY A 114 1.58 -5.78 13.15
C GLY A 114 2.44 -7.03 13.25
N ALA A 115 3.68 -7.02 12.74
CA ALA A 115 4.59 -8.17 12.75
C ALA A 115 5.46 -8.20 14.01
N ASN A 116 5.79 -9.41 14.49
CA ASN A 116 6.67 -9.59 15.64
C ASN A 116 8.11 -9.15 15.35
N GLU A 117 8.53 -9.29 14.10
CA GLU A 117 9.88 -9.02 13.61
C GLU A 117 9.83 -8.39 12.22
N ILE A 118 10.77 -7.48 11.95
CA ILE A 118 10.92 -6.82 10.66
C ILE A 118 12.33 -7.14 10.16
N MET A 119 12.46 -7.98 9.15
CA MET A 119 13.73 -8.19 8.45
C MET A 119 13.85 -7.18 7.32
N MET A 120 14.81 -6.26 7.44
CA MET A 120 15.02 -5.17 6.48
C MET A 120 16.21 -5.47 5.56
N GLY A 121 16.00 -5.31 4.26
CA GLY A 121 17.05 -5.30 3.25
C GLY A 121 17.85 -3.97 3.25
N PRO A 122 18.97 -3.90 2.52
CA PRO A 122 19.82 -2.70 2.48
C PRO A 122 19.17 -1.49 1.79
N MET A 123 18.15 -1.71 0.95
CA MET A 123 17.38 -0.66 0.26
C MET A 123 16.04 -0.36 0.95
N ALA A 124 15.79 -1.02 2.08
CA ALA A 124 14.51 -0.98 2.75
C ALA A 124 14.30 0.33 3.51
N TYR A 125 13.08 0.84 3.46
CA TYR A 125 12.66 1.94 4.31
C TYR A 125 11.17 1.83 4.63
N LEU A 126 10.84 2.21 5.85
CA LEU A 126 9.48 2.51 6.25
C LEU A 126 9.21 4.00 6.07
N THR A 127 7.96 4.43 6.10
CA THR A 127 7.62 5.86 6.19
C THR A 127 6.73 6.17 7.38
N ALA A 128 6.57 7.46 7.67
CA ALA A 128 5.60 7.96 8.62
C ALA A 128 4.17 7.54 8.25
N VAL A 129 3.30 7.55 9.26
CA VAL A 129 1.90 7.12 9.17
C VAL A 129 0.93 8.25 9.49
N ASP A 130 1.42 9.49 9.51
CA ASP A 130 0.60 10.69 9.61
C ASP A 130 -0.44 10.71 8.48
N THR A 131 -1.61 11.24 8.80
CA THR A 131 -2.74 11.25 7.87
C THR A 131 -2.99 12.65 7.36
N SER A 132 -2.94 12.80 6.04
CA SER A 132 -3.59 13.90 5.34
C SER A 132 -4.88 13.38 4.70
N LEU A 133 -5.86 14.26 4.49
CA LEU A 133 -7.08 13.91 3.78
C LEU A 133 -7.61 15.02 2.90
N THR A 134 -8.31 14.61 1.84
CA THR A 134 -9.06 15.50 0.96
C THR A 134 -10.54 15.43 1.33
N HIS A 135 -11.05 16.47 1.99
CA HIS A 135 -12.45 16.57 2.41
C HIS A 135 -13.29 17.27 1.34
N SER A 136 -14.61 17.08 1.32
CA SER A 136 -15.49 17.79 0.37
C SER A 136 -15.42 19.33 0.47
N LEU A 137 -15.00 19.82 1.64
CA LEU A 137 -14.80 21.24 1.99
C LEU A 137 -13.32 21.63 2.06
N SER A 138 -12.41 20.79 1.57
CA SER A 138 -11.00 21.14 1.42
C SER A 138 -10.82 22.38 0.54
N PRO A 139 -9.72 23.13 0.72
CA PRO A 139 -9.34 24.20 -0.20
C PRO A 139 -9.25 23.68 -1.65
N ILE A 140 -9.45 24.57 -2.60
CA ILE A 140 -9.33 24.28 -4.03
C ILE A 140 -8.07 24.97 -4.55
N ASP A 141 -7.27 24.27 -5.35
CA ASP A 141 -6.08 24.85 -5.99
C ASP A 141 -6.42 25.60 -7.29
N ARG A 142 -5.38 25.97 -8.06
CA ARG A 142 -5.54 26.71 -9.32
C ARG A 142 -6.15 25.88 -10.45
N ASP A 143 -6.04 24.56 -10.36
CA ASP A 143 -6.51 23.61 -11.37
C ASP A 143 -7.90 23.06 -11.02
N ASN A 144 -8.53 23.63 -9.99
CA ASN A 144 -9.85 23.28 -9.48
C ASN A 144 -9.90 21.89 -8.81
N ASP A 145 -8.76 21.41 -8.34
CA ASP A 145 -8.63 20.19 -7.56
C ASP A 145 -8.68 20.49 -6.06
N ARG A 146 -9.21 19.53 -5.29
CA ARG A 146 -9.26 19.65 -3.83
C ARG A 146 -7.90 19.31 -3.23
N VAL A 147 -7.39 20.21 -2.40
CA VAL A 147 -6.10 20.07 -1.73
C VAL A 147 -6.23 19.15 -0.51
N SER A 148 -5.31 18.21 -0.37
CA SER A 148 -5.18 17.39 0.84
C SER A 148 -4.68 18.27 1.99
N VAL A 149 -5.30 18.14 3.17
CA VAL A 149 -4.92 18.90 4.37
C VAL A 149 -4.34 17.94 5.40
N SER A 150 -3.20 18.30 5.98
CA SER A 150 -2.56 17.59 7.09
C SER A 150 -2.79 18.32 8.42
N LEU A 151 -3.07 17.58 9.49
CA LEU A 151 -3.15 18.16 10.82
C LEU A 151 -1.76 18.62 11.32
N ASP A 152 -0.69 17.91 10.98
CA ASP A 152 0.67 18.30 11.36
C ASP A 152 1.03 19.65 10.73
N GLU A 153 0.68 19.89 9.46
CA GLU A 153 0.91 21.18 8.80
C GLU A 153 0.15 22.32 9.49
N LEU A 154 -1.13 22.12 9.80
CA LEU A 154 -1.94 23.11 10.53
C LEU A 154 -1.33 23.41 11.91
N THR A 155 -0.93 22.37 12.63
CA THR A 155 -0.33 22.49 13.97
C THR A 155 1.04 23.18 13.91
N ARG A 156 1.84 22.94 12.87
CA ARG A 156 3.11 23.64 12.64
C ARG A 156 2.90 25.13 12.40
N VAL A 157 1.89 25.51 11.62
CA VAL A 157 1.55 26.93 11.41
C VAL A 157 1.19 27.59 12.75
N ILE A 158 0.35 26.94 13.55
CA ILE A 158 -0.03 27.46 14.89
C ILE A 158 1.20 27.58 15.79
N ARG A 159 2.06 26.56 15.85
CA ARG A 159 3.31 26.60 16.65
C ARG A 159 4.28 27.67 16.18
N LEU A 160 4.35 27.96 14.88
CA LEU A 160 5.18 29.03 14.35
C LEU A 160 4.64 30.40 14.75
N TRP A 161 3.32 30.57 14.71
CA TRP A 161 2.63 31.78 15.17
C TRP A 161 2.92 32.04 16.66
N GLU A 162 2.69 31.04 17.51
CA GLU A 162 2.93 31.14 18.96
C GLU A 162 4.38 31.46 19.33
N LYS A 163 5.34 31.12 18.46
CA LYS A 163 6.77 31.42 18.66
C LYS A 163 7.18 32.83 18.23
N GLN A 164 6.41 33.48 17.36
CA GLN A 164 6.75 34.80 16.82
C GLN A 164 6.13 35.95 17.61
N GLU A 165 5.08 35.71 18.39
CA GLU A 165 4.37 36.76 19.13
C GLU A 165 4.81 36.85 20.60
N ASP A 166 5.33 38.02 20.99
CA ASP A 166 5.56 38.38 22.40
C ASP A 166 4.37 39.15 23.01
N GLN A 167 3.48 39.74 22.20
CA GLN A 167 2.40 40.64 22.67
C GLN A 167 1.21 40.70 21.69
N ASP A 168 0.24 39.80 21.89
CA ASP A 168 -1.22 39.97 21.73
C ASP A 168 -1.87 38.62 21.35
N LYS A 169 -2.82 38.16 22.18
CA LYS A 169 -3.43 36.82 22.04
C LYS A 169 -4.54 36.80 21.00
N GLU A 170 -4.25 37.13 19.75
CA GLU A 170 -5.23 36.87 18.69
C GLU A 170 -5.37 35.35 18.45
N ASN A 171 -6.60 34.91 18.17
CA ASN A 171 -6.87 33.49 17.96
C ASN A 171 -6.42 33.08 16.54
N PRO A 172 -5.36 32.25 16.37
CA PRO A 172 -4.84 31.89 15.05
C PRO A 172 -5.87 31.14 14.19
N TYR A 173 -6.83 30.47 14.83
CA TYR A 173 -7.90 29.77 14.12
C TYR A 173 -8.81 30.71 13.34
N GLN A 174 -9.03 31.95 13.79
CA GLN A 174 -9.90 32.90 13.08
C GLN A 174 -9.35 33.22 11.69
N SER A 175 -8.03 33.34 11.56
CA SER A 175 -7.35 33.55 10.28
C SER A 175 -7.31 32.27 9.44
N LEU A 176 -7.03 31.12 10.07
CA LEU A 176 -7.00 29.82 9.38
C LEU A 176 -8.37 29.42 8.81
N PHE A 177 -9.47 29.70 9.53
CA PHE A 177 -10.82 29.35 9.08
C PHE A 177 -11.26 30.06 7.79
N GLN A 178 -10.58 31.14 7.41
CA GLN A 178 -10.80 31.81 6.12
C GLN A 178 -10.22 31.01 4.93
N HIS A 179 -9.28 30.11 5.21
CA HIS A 179 -8.57 29.33 4.20
C HIS A 179 -8.91 27.83 4.28
N VAL A 180 -9.13 27.30 5.48
CA VAL A 180 -9.44 25.89 5.72
C VAL A 180 -10.72 25.79 6.55
N HIS A 181 -11.75 25.19 5.97
CA HIS A 181 -13.05 25.09 6.62
C HIS A 181 -12.96 24.30 7.95
N PRO A 182 -13.61 24.72 9.05
CA PRO A 182 -13.49 24.06 10.37
C PRO A 182 -13.80 22.55 10.37
N LEU A 183 -14.77 22.11 9.57
CA LEU A 183 -15.07 20.66 9.40
C LEU A 183 -13.91 19.86 8.78
N VAL A 184 -13.02 20.50 8.01
CA VAL A 184 -11.79 19.87 7.50
C VAL A 184 -10.81 19.66 8.65
N ILE A 185 -10.64 20.68 9.50
CA ILE A 185 -9.78 20.61 10.70
C ILE A 185 -10.27 19.49 11.63
N GLY A 186 -11.57 19.45 11.92
CA GLY A 186 -12.15 18.36 12.71
C GLY A 186 -12.09 16.99 12.01
N ALA A 187 -12.02 16.93 10.68
CA ALA A 187 -11.83 15.67 9.96
C ALA A 187 -10.39 15.17 10.05
N VAL A 188 -9.39 16.04 9.89
CA VAL A 188 -7.97 15.66 9.98
C VAL A 188 -7.58 15.25 11.40
N ASP A 189 -8.14 15.90 12.42
CA ASP A 189 -7.98 15.52 13.83
C ASP A 189 -8.50 14.10 14.14
N ARG A 190 -9.68 13.77 13.64
CA ARG A 190 -10.18 12.39 13.73
C ARG A 190 -9.31 11.40 12.96
N ALA A 191 -8.80 11.78 11.79
CA ALA A 191 -7.95 10.90 10.97
C ALA A 191 -6.60 10.63 11.66
N GLU A 192 -5.99 11.65 12.28
CA GLU A 192 -4.75 11.51 13.04
C GLU A 192 -4.96 10.61 14.26
N SER A 193 -6.03 10.86 15.03
CA SER A 193 -6.43 10.03 16.16
C SER A 193 -6.65 8.56 15.75
N LEU A 194 -7.28 8.33 14.60
CA LEU A 194 -7.46 7.00 14.05
C LEU A 194 -6.11 6.36 13.69
N SER A 195 -5.19 7.09 13.06
CA SER A 195 -3.86 6.57 12.72
C SER A 195 -3.09 6.10 13.95
N ILE A 196 -3.07 6.91 15.02
CA ILE A 196 -2.43 6.55 16.29
C ILE A 196 -3.10 5.30 16.89
N MET A 197 -4.44 5.25 16.91
CA MET A 197 -5.19 4.09 17.42
C MET A 197 -4.86 2.81 16.64
N LEU A 198 -4.84 2.87 15.31
CA LEU A 198 -4.49 1.73 14.46
C LEU A 198 -3.08 1.23 14.76
N CYS A 199 -2.09 2.12 14.83
CA CYS A 199 -0.72 1.77 15.19
C CYS A 199 -0.64 1.08 16.55
N LYS A 200 -1.34 1.60 17.56
CA LYS A 200 -1.39 1.00 18.90
C LYS A 200 -1.99 -0.41 18.87
N GLU A 201 -3.12 -0.61 18.21
CA GLU A 201 -3.75 -1.93 18.07
C GLU A 201 -2.84 -2.93 17.35
N LEU A 202 -2.13 -2.48 16.33
CA LEU A 202 -1.20 -3.31 15.56
C LEU A 202 0.04 -3.70 16.38
N LEU A 203 0.61 -2.77 17.13
CA LEU A 203 1.75 -3.04 18.01
C LEU A 203 1.37 -3.95 19.19
N ALA A 204 0.13 -3.84 19.69
CA ALA A 204 -0.35 -4.63 20.82
C ALA A 204 -0.37 -6.15 20.55
N TYR A 205 -0.27 -6.60 19.30
CA TYR A 205 -0.11 -8.03 18.99
C TYR A 205 1.20 -8.64 19.50
N HIS A 206 2.24 -7.82 19.75
CA HIS A 206 3.56 -8.32 20.13
C HIS A 206 4.34 -7.44 21.11
N ILE A 207 3.89 -6.21 21.36
CA ILE A 207 4.42 -5.31 22.39
C ILE A 207 3.46 -5.30 23.58
N ALA A 208 3.90 -5.87 24.71
CA ALA A 208 3.09 -5.95 25.92
C ALA A 208 3.07 -4.63 26.73
N ASP A 209 4.10 -3.80 26.62
CA ASP A 209 4.14 -2.50 27.31
C ASP A 209 3.42 -1.43 26.48
N GLU A 210 2.21 -1.08 26.91
CA GLU A 210 1.39 -0.05 26.27
C GLU A 210 2.11 1.29 26.13
N LYS A 211 2.99 1.65 27.07
CA LYS A 211 3.74 2.93 26.98
C LYS A 211 4.74 2.92 25.84
N VAL A 212 5.36 1.76 25.59
CA VAL A 212 6.29 1.59 24.46
C VAL A 212 5.51 1.66 23.14
N ALA A 213 4.37 0.97 23.05
CA ALA A 213 3.50 1.02 21.88
C ALA A 213 3.02 2.45 21.59
N ASP A 214 2.63 3.20 22.63
CA ASP A 214 2.20 4.59 22.53
C ASP A 214 3.32 5.50 22.02
N GLN A 215 4.52 5.38 22.58
CA GLN A 215 5.69 6.16 22.13
C GLN A 215 6.06 5.88 20.67
N ILE A 216 6.00 4.62 20.24
CA ILE A 216 6.25 4.24 18.84
C ILE A 216 5.19 4.87 17.94
N ALA A 217 3.90 4.73 18.29
CA ALA A 217 2.79 5.24 17.49
C ALA A 217 2.85 6.77 17.36
N GLU A 218 3.06 7.49 18.47
CA GLU A 218 3.21 8.96 18.45
C GLU A 218 4.43 9.39 17.63
N THR A 219 5.54 8.65 17.73
CA THR A 219 6.76 8.94 16.98
C THR A 219 6.54 8.81 15.48
N LEU A 220 5.93 7.70 15.04
CA LEU A 220 5.64 7.44 13.63
C LEU A 220 4.63 8.43 13.03
N ASN A 221 3.78 9.00 13.87
CA ASN A 221 2.74 9.93 13.44
C ASN A 221 3.20 11.40 13.46
N SER A 222 4.05 11.83 14.40
CA SER A 222 4.30 13.27 14.62
C SER A 222 5.76 13.73 14.59
N LYS A 223 6.73 12.82 14.76
CA LYS A 223 8.16 13.19 14.87
C LYS A 223 8.76 13.60 13.52
N TYR A 224 8.34 12.96 12.43
CA TYR A 224 9.01 13.10 11.14
C TYR A 224 8.51 14.33 10.38
N PRO A 225 9.39 15.08 9.69
CA PRO A 225 9.02 16.34 9.03
C PRO A 225 8.34 16.16 7.67
N SER A 226 8.22 14.91 7.19
CA SER A 226 7.61 14.57 5.90
C SER A 226 6.95 13.22 6.01
N HIS A 227 5.76 13.08 5.40
CA HIS A 227 5.09 11.80 5.23
C HIS A 227 5.96 10.76 4.51
N THR A 228 6.83 11.23 3.60
CA THR A 228 7.75 10.40 2.81
C THR A 228 9.13 10.25 3.45
N TYR A 229 9.31 10.68 4.70
CA TYR A 229 10.60 10.56 5.38
C TYR A 229 11.02 9.09 5.48
N PRO A 230 12.21 8.71 4.97
CA PRO A 230 12.65 7.31 4.98
C PRO A 230 13.14 6.91 6.38
N ILE A 231 12.40 6.05 7.04
CA ILE A 231 12.75 5.42 8.30
C ILE A 231 13.56 4.17 7.99
N LEU A 232 14.88 4.31 8.01
CA LEU A 232 15.84 3.22 7.79
C LEU A 232 15.93 2.32 9.04
N MET A 233 16.51 1.13 8.88
CA MET A 233 16.60 0.10 9.92
C MET A 233 17.10 0.60 11.28
N GLU A 234 18.16 1.43 11.30
CA GLU A 234 18.70 1.96 12.56
C GLU A 234 17.75 2.95 13.25
N GLU A 235 16.96 3.73 12.51
CA GLU A 235 15.90 4.56 13.10
C GLU A 235 14.72 3.69 13.55
N ALA A 236 14.32 2.68 12.78
CA ALA A 236 13.28 1.73 13.19
C ALA A 236 13.63 1.04 14.52
N ARG A 237 14.89 0.61 14.69
CA ARG A 237 15.42 0.11 15.96
C ARG A 237 15.36 1.17 17.06
N ARG A 238 15.81 2.40 16.77
CA ARG A 238 15.86 3.51 17.73
C ARG A 238 14.48 3.86 18.28
N ILE A 239 13.44 3.80 17.45
CA ILE A 239 12.07 4.11 17.90
C ILE A 239 11.42 2.96 18.67
N GLY A 240 12.00 1.75 18.65
CA GLY A 240 11.53 0.61 19.45
C GLY A 240 11.00 -0.57 18.64
N LEU A 241 11.11 -0.56 17.31
CA LEU A 241 10.72 -1.72 16.48
C LEU A 241 11.80 -2.81 16.51
N LYS A 242 11.38 -4.07 16.50
CA LYS A 242 12.27 -5.24 16.32
C LYS A 242 12.66 -5.38 14.85
N ALA A 243 13.49 -4.47 14.38
CA ALA A 243 14.03 -4.48 13.02
C ALA A 243 15.43 -5.09 12.98
N ASP A 244 15.66 -6.07 12.11
CA ASP A 244 16.91 -6.81 11.98
C ASP A 244 17.36 -6.91 10.52
N PRO A 245 18.68 -7.03 10.25
CA PRO A 245 19.17 -7.17 8.89
C PRO A 245 18.68 -8.49 8.29
N MET A 246 18.13 -8.40 7.08
CA MET A 246 17.72 -9.58 6.33
C MET A 246 18.94 -10.38 5.84
N PRO A 247 18.92 -11.72 5.91
CA PRO A 247 19.96 -12.55 5.31
C PRO A 247 20.12 -12.24 3.81
N ALA A 248 21.37 -12.04 3.36
CA ALA A 248 21.65 -11.60 1.99
C ALA A 248 21.04 -12.53 0.92
N ALA A 249 21.08 -13.84 1.14
CA ALA A 249 20.51 -14.83 0.22
C ALA A 249 18.97 -14.71 0.09
N VAL A 250 18.27 -14.43 1.20
CA VAL A 250 16.83 -14.18 1.20
C VAL A 250 16.53 -12.86 0.49
N ASN A 251 17.28 -11.81 0.78
CA ASN A 251 17.12 -10.51 0.14
C ASN A 251 17.28 -10.60 -1.39
N THR A 252 18.30 -11.33 -1.88
CA THR A 252 18.48 -11.54 -3.32
C THR A 252 17.26 -12.21 -3.96
N LEU A 253 16.73 -13.28 -3.35
CA LEU A 253 15.54 -13.96 -3.87
C LEU A 253 14.28 -13.09 -3.84
N LEU A 254 14.12 -12.24 -2.82
CA LEU A 254 13.00 -11.30 -2.77
C LEU A 254 13.12 -10.19 -3.83
N LEU A 255 14.33 -9.76 -4.18
CA LEU A 255 14.54 -8.83 -5.28
C LEU A 255 14.24 -9.49 -6.63
N GLU A 256 14.64 -10.75 -6.84
CA GLU A 256 14.25 -11.54 -8.02
C GLU A 256 12.71 -11.68 -8.11
N LEU A 257 12.04 -11.96 -6.99
CA LEU A 257 10.59 -12.02 -6.93
C LEU A 257 9.94 -10.67 -7.25
N ASN A 258 10.48 -9.59 -6.71
CA ASN A 258 10.02 -8.23 -7.01
C ASN A 258 10.22 -7.87 -8.49
N GLU A 259 11.31 -8.29 -9.15
CA GLU A 259 11.51 -8.06 -10.59
C GLU A 259 10.41 -8.73 -11.41
N LEU A 260 10.04 -9.97 -11.07
CA LEU A 260 8.92 -10.68 -11.72
C LEU A 260 7.60 -9.95 -11.50
N TYR A 261 7.29 -9.52 -10.27
CA TYR A 261 6.09 -8.72 -9.99
C TYR A 261 6.10 -7.37 -10.71
N SER A 262 7.27 -6.75 -10.83
CA SER A 262 7.42 -5.48 -11.54
C SER A 262 7.18 -5.65 -13.04
N GLU A 263 7.59 -6.77 -13.64
CA GLU A 263 7.29 -7.12 -15.04
C GLU A 263 5.78 -7.37 -15.23
N MET A 264 5.15 -8.12 -14.31
CA MET A 264 3.70 -8.37 -14.33
C MET A 264 2.87 -7.10 -14.09
N GLY A 265 3.39 -6.17 -13.30
CA GLY A 265 2.73 -4.92 -12.97
C GLY A 265 2.91 -3.81 -14.00
N GLN A 266 3.69 -3.99 -15.07
CA GLN A 266 3.94 -2.90 -16.02
C GLN A 266 2.65 -2.38 -16.65
N ARG A 267 2.50 -1.05 -16.69
CA ARG A 267 1.40 -0.40 -17.39
C ARG A 267 1.50 -0.66 -18.89
N ALA A 268 0.51 -1.38 -19.43
CA ALA A 268 0.38 -1.64 -20.85
C ALA A 268 -0.73 -0.75 -21.44
N THR A 269 -0.33 0.32 -22.13
CA THR A 269 -1.25 1.19 -22.86
C THR A 269 -1.24 0.86 -24.36
N THR A 270 -2.43 0.63 -24.91
CA THR A 270 -2.67 0.53 -26.36
C THR A 270 -3.43 1.75 -26.83
N ASP A 271 -2.82 2.59 -27.64
CA ASP A 271 -3.50 3.71 -28.29
C ASP A 271 -4.16 3.22 -29.58
N PHE A 272 -5.46 3.44 -29.72
CA PHE A 272 -6.20 3.14 -30.96
C PHE A 272 -6.22 4.35 -31.89
N ASP A 273 -6.38 5.54 -31.31
CA ASP A 273 -6.27 6.84 -31.98
C ASP A 273 -5.90 7.93 -30.95
N GLN A 274 -6.02 9.20 -31.33
CA GLN A 274 -5.64 10.34 -30.47
C GLN A 274 -6.53 10.52 -29.23
N ILE A 275 -7.74 9.96 -29.23
CA ILE A 275 -8.74 10.13 -28.18
C ILE A 275 -9.24 8.80 -27.61
N HIS A 276 -8.86 7.65 -28.16
CA HIS A 276 -9.18 6.32 -27.65
C HIS A 276 -7.91 5.53 -27.30
N SER A 277 -7.86 5.01 -26.07
CA SER A 277 -6.81 4.09 -25.64
C SER A 277 -7.37 3.01 -24.72
N HIS A 278 -6.62 1.92 -24.55
CA HIS A 278 -6.89 0.86 -23.61
C HIS A 278 -5.74 0.79 -22.59
N SER A 279 -6.07 0.64 -21.31
CA SER A 279 -5.10 0.48 -20.24
C SER A 279 -5.25 -0.88 -19.59
N ASN A 280 -4.14 -1.62 -19.54
CA ASN A 280 -4.04 -2.89 -18.86
C ASN A 280 -2.90 -2.89 -17.86
N GLU A 281 -3.17 -3.22 -16.60
CA GLU A 281 -2.17 -3.12 -15.53
C GLU A 281 -2.54 -4.01 -14.34
N ILE A 282 -1.56 -4.72 -13.77
CA ILE A 282 -1.74 -5.43 -12.49
C ILE A 282 -1.29 -4.49 -11.36
N LEU A 283 -2.21 -4.19 -10.44
CA LEU A 283 -1.99 -3.18 -9.41
C LEU A 283 -1.61 -3.78 -8.05
N ASN A 284 -2.29 -4.86 -7.66
CA ASN A 284 -2.12 -5.51 -6.37
C ASN A 284 -1.91 -7.01 -6.60
N ILE A 285 -0.95 -7.61 -5.89
CA ILE A 285 -0.69 -9.05 -5.92
C ILE A 285 -0.60 -9.56 -4.48
N TRP A 286 -1.39 -10.59 -4.18
CA TRP A 286 -1.21 -11.50 -3.06
C TRP A 286 -0.77 -12.86 -3.61
N GLU A 287 0.25 -13.47 -3.05
CA GLU A 287 0.71 -14.78 -3.50
C GLU A 287 1.21 -15.63 -2.35
N ALA A 288 0.88 -16.91 -2.38
CA ALA A 288 1.41 -17.93 -1.49
C ALA A 288 1.74 -19.18 -2.32
N ALA A 289 2.25 -20.23 -1.67
CA ALA A 289 2.48 -21.49 -2.36
C ALA A 289 1.17 -22.05 -2.93
N GLY A 290 1.14 -22.30 -4.24
CA GLY A 290 0.01 -22.88 -4.98
C GLY A 290 -1.07 -21.90 -5.43
N ILE A 291 -1.00 -20.61 -5.05
CA ILE A 291 -2.02 -19.62 -5.39
C ILE A 291 -1.45 -18.21 -5.57
N GLN A 292 -1.97 -17.50 -6.57
CA GLN A 292 -1.77 -16.06 -6.76
C GLN A 292 -3.11 -15.37 -6.96
N VAL A 293 -3.36 -14.30 -6.23
CA VAL A 293 -4.56 -13.48 -6.34
C VAL A 293 -4.14 -12.06 -6.66
N TYR A 294 -4.56 -11.51 -7.79
CA TYR A 294 -4.17 -10.17 -8.20
C TYR A 294 -5.34 -9.33 -8.69
N TYR A 295 -5.24 -8.01 -8.52
CA TYR A 295 -6.17 -7.07 -9.12
C TYR A 295 -5.63 -6.56 -10.45
N LYS A 296 -6.40 -6.78 -11.51
CA LYS A 296 -6.07 -6.33 -12.85
C LYS A 296 -7.01 -5.21 -13.25
N GLN A 297 -6.45 -4.05 -13.56
CA GLN A 297 -7.15 -2.98 -14.25
C GLN A 297 -7.18 -3.28 -15.75
N ASP A 298 -8.39 -3.22 -16.33
CA ASP A 298 -8.64 -3.59 -17.72
C ASP A 298 -9.78 -2.72 -18.25
N LYS A 299 -9.45 -1.58 -18.87
CA LYS A 299 -10.45 -0.57 -19.23
C LYS A 299 -10.06 0.28 -20.43
N ASP A 300 -11.09 0.74 -21.13
CA ASP A 300 -10.97 1.68 -22.22
C ASP A 300 -11.06 3.12 -21.72
N TRP A 301 -10.44 4.01 -22.47
CA TRP A 301 -10.39 5.44 -22.23
C TRP A 301 -10.82 6.18 -23.47
N PHE A 302 -11.70 7.16 -23.28
CA PHE A 302 -12.14 8.09 -24.31
C PHE A 302 -11.93 9.53 -23.84
N TYR A 303 -11.17 10.33 -24.58
CA TYR A 303 -10.99 11.74 -24.30
C TYR A 303 -12.14 12.54 -24.89
N ARG A 304 -13.00 13.10 -24.02
CA ARG A 304 -14.11 13.95 -24.44
C ARG A 304 -13.64 15.40 -24.53
N MET A 305 -13.45 15.87 -25.76
CA MET A 305 -12.90 17.20 -26.07
C MET A 305 -13.73 18.35 -25.46
N GLU A 306 -15.06 18.24 -25.47
CA GLU A 306 -15.96 19.28 -24.97
C GLU A 306 -15.82 19.50 -23.46
N GLU A 307 -15.55 18.42 -22.72
CA GLU A 307 -15.40 18.42 -21.26
C GLU A 307 -13.93 18.45 -20.81
N ARG A 308 -13.00 18.37 -21.77
CA ARG A 308 -11.54 18.32 -21.55
C ARG A 308 -11.13 17.29 -20.50
N ARG A 309 -11.74 16.10 -20.55
CA ARG A 309 -11.46 15.01 -19.60
C ARG A 309 -11.48 13.64 -20.27
N TRP A 310 -10.72 12.73 -19.69
CA TRP A 310 -10.78 11.32 -19.99
C TRP A 310 -11.99 10.67 -19.30
N ILE A 311 -12.69 9.82 -20.03
CA ILE A 311 -13.84 9.06 -19.58
C ILE A 311 -13.48 7.58 -19.68
N THR A 312 -13.76 6.83 -18.63
CA THR A 312 -13.60 5.38 -18.61
C THR A 312 -14.78 4.71 -19.33
N LEU A 313 -14.48 3.75 -20.19
CA LEU A 313 -15.43 2.90 -20.90
C LEU A 313 -15.03 1.43 -20.72
N ASN A 314 -15.99 0.50 -20.89
CA ASN A 314 -15.75 -0.95 -20.88
C ASN A 314 -14.84 -1.45 -19.75
N ASP A 315 -15.10 -0.98 -18.52
CA ASP A 315 -14.27 -1.35 -17.36
C ASP A 315 -14.53 -2.81 -16.97
N ASN A 316 -13.57 -3.67 -17.32
CA ASN A 316 -13.53 -5.10 -16.99
C ASN A 316 -12.51 -5.39 -15.88
N SER A 317 -12.15 -4.37 -15.09
CA SER A 317 -11.21 -4.53 -13.99
C SER A 317 -11.77 -5.49 -12.94
N ALA A 318 -10.95 -6.44 -12.50
CA ALA A 318 -11.39 -7.47 -11.56
C ALA A 318 -10.21 -8.06 -10.78
N TRP A 319 -10.55 -8.60 -9.61
CA TRP A 319 -9.68 -9.54 -8.93
C TRP A 319 -9.69 -10.87 -9.68
N ARG A 320 -8.51 -11.48 -9.77
CA ARG A 320 -8.29 -12.75 -10.46
C ARG A 320 -7.53 -13.68 -9.56
N ARG A 321 -7.81 -14.96 -9.68
CA ARG A 321 -7.15 -16.04 -8.94
C ARG A 321 -6.49 -16.97 -9.94
N LEU A 322 -5.22 -17.30 -9.69
CA LEU A 322 -4.50 -18.37 -10.35
C LEU A 322 -4.18 -19.44 -9.33
N GLU A 323 -4.42 -20.68 -9.70
CA GLU A 323 -4.19 -21.85 -8.86
C GLU A 323 -3.62 -23.01 -9.67
N GLN A 324 -2.82 -23.85 -9.02
CA GLN A 324 -2.37 -25.11 -9.61
C GLN A 324 -3.40 -26.21 -9.32
N VAL A 325 -4.10 -26.64 -10.36
CA VAL A 325 -5.07 -27.76 -10.32
C VAL A 325 -4.54 -28.87 -11.23
N ASP A 326 -4.31 -30.07 -10.67
CA ASP A 326 -3.82 -31.24 -11.41
C ASP A 326 -2.56 -30.99 -12.28
N GLY A 327 -1.65 -30.13 -11.78
CA GLY A 327 -0.42 -29.77 -12.48
C GLY A 327 -0.60 -28.79 -13.65
N LYS A 328 -1.78 -28.18 -13.78
CA LYS A 328 -2.05 -27.07 -14.71
C LYS A 328 -2.39 -25.80 -13.93
N THR A 329 -1.99 -24.67 -14.50
CA THR A 329 -2.36 -23.36 -13.99
C THR A 329 -3.74 -22.99 -14.53
N GLU A 330 -4.71 -22.80 -13.65
CA GLU A 330 -6.06 -22.34 -13.98
C GLU A 330 -6.24 -20.89 -13.49
N GLU A 331 -6.82 -20.03 -14.34
CA GLU A 331 -7.17 -18.64 -14.00
C GLU A 331 -8.70 -18.51 -13.91
N SER A 332 -9.18 -17.89 -12.84
CA SER A 332 -10.60 -17.57 -12.63
C SER A 332 -10.79 -16.14 -12.13
N ILE A 333 -11.96 -15.55 -12.40
CA ILE A 333 -12.33 -14.24 -11.83
C ILE A 333 -12.80 -14.43 -10.39
N LEU A 334 -12.26 -13.63 -9.48
CA LEU A 334 -12.68 -13.55 -8.09
C LEU A 334 -13.60 -12.33 -7.93
N HIS A 335 -14.88 -12.58 -7.70
CA HIS A 335 -15.87 -11.51 -7.56
C HIS A 335 -15.84 -10.93 -6.13
N ILE A 336 -15.20 -9.76 -6.00
CA ILE A 336 -15.14 -8.96 -4.77
C ILE A 336 -15.90 -7.65 -5.04
N ALA A 337 -16.99 -7.42 -4.31
CA ALA A 337 -17.90 -6.28 -4.51
C ALA A 337 -17.56 -5.09 -3.60
#